data_AF-A0A705VVT2-F1
#
_entry.id   AF-A0A705VVT2-F1
#
_cell.length_a   1.000
_cell.length_b   1.000
_cell.length_c   1.000
_cell.angle_alpha   90.00
_cell.angle_beta   90.00
_cell.angle_gamma   90.00
#
_symmetry.space_group_name_H-M   'P 1'
#
loop_
_entity.id
_entity.type
_entity.pdbx_description
1 polymer ?
#
loop_
_entity_poly.entity_id
_entity_poly.type
_entity_poly.pdbx_seq_one_letter_code
_entity_poly.pdbx_strand_id
1 'polypeptide(L)'
;PNAIPADEHAFTFNSPNSWAPAAYDAKLDLVYLPMGVTTPDIWGGNRTPEQERYASSILALNATTGKLAWSYQTVHHDLWDMDLPAQPTLADITVDGTTVPVIYAPAKTGNIFVLDRRNGELVVPAPEKPVPQGAAKGDYVAKTQPFSDLTFRPKKDLSGADMWGATMFDQLVCRVMFHQLRYEGIFTPPSEQGTLVFPGNLGMFEWGGISVDPDRQVAIANPMALPFVSKLIPRGPGNPMEPPKDAKGTGTEAGIQPQYGVPFGVTLNPFLSPFGLPCKQPAWGYISALDLKTNEIVWKKRIGTPRDSMPFPMPVPVPFNMGMPMLGGPISTAGNVLFIAATADNYLRAYNMSNGEKLWQGRLPAGGQATPMTYEVNGKQYVVVSAGGHGSFGTKMGDYIVAYALPDDAK
;
A
#
# COMPACT_ATOMS: atom_id res chain seq x y z
N PRO A 1 -18.17 10.87 -24.16
CA PRO A 1 -17.25 10.36 -23.12
C PRO A 1 -16.29 11.42 -22.56
N ASN A 2 -15.83 12.37 -23.39
CA ASN A 2 -14.89 13.43 -22.98
C ASN A 2 -15.55 14.83 -22.99
N ALA A 3 -16.85 14.90 -22.69
CA ALA A 3 -17.50 16.20 -22.56
C ALA A 3 -16.94 16.88 -21.32
N ILE A 4 -16.49 18.14 -21.48
CA ILE A 4 -16.05 18.95 -20.35
C ILE A 4 -17.24 19.07 -19.38
N PRO A 5 -17.01 18.91 -18.06
CA PRO A 5 -18.07 19.13 -17.09
C PRO A 5 -18.76 20.46 -17.33
N ALA A 6 -20.09 20.43 -17.37
CA ALA A 6 -20.93 21.59 -17.67
C ALA A 6 -22.19 21.48 -16.81
N ASP A 7 -22.86 22.60 -16.58
CA ASP A 7 -24.03 22.69 -15.69
C ASP A 7 -25.20 21.81 -16.13
N GLU A 8 -25.20 21.36 -17.40
CA GLU A 8 -26.20 20.47 -17.98
C GLU A 8 -25.94 18.98 -17.68
N HIS A 9 -24.74 18.63 -17.18
CA HIS A 9 -24.38 17.26 -16.85
C HIS A 9 -24.77 16.91 -15.40
N ALA A 10 -25.46 15.79 -15.23
CA ALA A 10 -25.64 15.17 -13.93
C ALA A 10 -24.43 14.29 -13.60
N PHE A 11 -23.77 14.55 -12.47
CA PHE A 11 -22.67 13.73 -11.96
C PHE A 11 -23.15 12.81 -10.85
N THR A 12 -22.66 11.56 -10.87
CA THR A 12 -22.89 10.62 -9.77
C THR A 12 -21.97 10.96 -8.61
N PHE A 13 -22.54 11.08 -7.42
CA PHE A 13 -21.77 11.30 -6.19
C PHE A 13 -20.86 10.10 -5.91
N ASN A 14 -19.62 10.38 -5.50
CA ASN A 14 -18.62 9.38 -5.12
C ASN A 14 -18.37 8.29 -6.17
N SER A 15 -17.89 8.65 -7.36
CA SER A 15 -17.27 7.66 -8.25
C SER A 15 -15.95 7.14 -7.65
N PRO A 16 -15.53 5.89 -7.91
CA PRO A 16 -14.20 5.41 -7.55
C PRO A 16 -13.12 6.37 -8.06
N ASN A 17 -12.18 6.74 -7.19
CA ASN A 17 -11.11 7.66 -7.56
C ASN A 17 -9.96 6.92 -8.28
N SER A 18 -9.04 7.68 -8.89
CA SER A 18 -7.74 7.16 -9.33
C SER A 18 -6.69 8.17 -8.88
N TRP A 19 -6.07 7.88 -7.73
CA TRP A 19 -5.16 8.80 -7.05
C TRP A 19 -3.68 8.44 -7.28
N ALA A 20 -3.40 7.16 -7.53
CA ALA A 20 -2.06 6.67 -7.81
C ALA A 20 -1.63 6.95 -9.26
N PRO A 21 -0.32 7.03 -9.57
CA PRO A 21 0.15 7.30 -10.92
C PRO A 21 -0.31 6.24 -11.93
N ALA A 22 -0.77 6.69 -13.10
CA ALA A 22 -1.10 5.82 -14.22
C ALA A 22 0.16 5.28 -14.92
N ALA A 23 0.01 4.17 -15.65
CA ALA A 23 1.02 3.67 -16.59
C ALA A 23 0.50 3.72 -18.02
N TYR A 24 1.38 3.91 -19.00
CA TYR A 24 1.01 4.01 -20.42
C TYR A 24 1.89 3.11 -21.27
N ASP A 25 1.27 2.30 -22.13
CA ASP A 25 1.95 1.54 -23.17
C ASP A 25 1.66 2.15 -24.55
N ALA A 26 2.65 2.83 -25.10
CA ALA A 26 2.55 3.49 -26.40
C ALA A 26 2.35 2.52 -27.58
N LYS A 27 2.80 1.27 -27.47
CA LYS A 27 2.65 0.27 -28.55
C LYS A 27 1.21 -0.22 -28.65
N LEU A 28 0.51 -0.25 -27.52
CA LEU A 28 -0.88 -0.71 -27.44
C LEU A 28 -1.89 0.44 -27.44
N ASP A 29 -1.43 1.69 -27.29
CA ASP A 29 -2.28 2.87 -27.04
C ASP A 29 -3.22 2.62 -25.85
N LEU A 30 -2.68 2.04 -24.76
CA LEU A 30 -3.42 1.73 -23.54
C LEU A 30 -2.83 2.47 -22.34
N VAL A 31 -3.69 3.16 -21.60
CA VAL A 31 -3.40 3.71 -20.27
C VAL A 31 -4.04 2.81 -19.21
N TYR A 32 -3.26 2.48 -18.17
CA TYR A 32 -3.66 1.64 -17.05
C TYR A 32 -3.81 2.52 -15.81
N LEU A 33 -5.03 2.57 -15.31
CA LEU A 33 -5.46 3.38 -14.18
C LEU A 33 -5.68 2.47 -12.97
N PRO A 34 -4.88 2.60 -11.91
CA PRO A 34 -5.21 2.00 -10.62
C PRO A 34 -6.40 2.74 -10.01
N MET A 35 -7.44 1.99 -9.64
CA MET A 35 -8.68 2.54 -9.12
C MET A 35 -8.81 2.30 -7.61
N GLY A 36 -9.27 3.35 -6.93
CA GLY A 36 -9.70 3.37 -5.53
C GLY A 36 -11.05 2.73 -5.30
N VAL A 37 -11.55 2.87 -4.08
CA VAL A 37 -12.92 2.53 -3.71
C VAL A 37 -13.83 3.76 -3.82
N THR A 38 -15.14 3.51 -3.90
CA THR A 38 -16.17 4.55 -3.77
C THR A 38 -16.26 5.03 -2.32
N THR A 39 -16.13 6.34 -2.12
CA THR A 39 -16.34 6.96 -0.80
C THR A 39 -17.82 6.81 -0.34
N PRO A 40 -18.08 6.55 0.94
CA PRO A 40 -17.10 6.26 2.00
C PRO A 40 -16.55 4.83 1.94
N ASP A 41 -15.31 4.67 2.39
CA ASP A 41 -14.48 3.50 2.07
C ASP A 41 -14.81 2.26 2.91
N ILE A 42 -15.34 2.44 4.12
CA ILE A 42 -15.44 1.38 5.14
C ILE A 42 -16.88 0.83 5.29
N TRP A 43 -17.88 1.54 4.79
CA TRP A 43 -19.27 1.04 4.74
C TRP A 43 -19.85 1.31 3.35
N GLY A 44 -20.33 0.26 2.69
CA GLY A 44 -20.67 0.24 1.27
C GLY A 44 -22.13 -0.07 0.96
N GLY A 45 -23.02 -0.19 1.95
CA GLY A 45 -24.36 -0.76 1.75
C GLY A 45 -25.28 -0.02 0.77
N ASN A 46 -24.97 1.24 0.46
CA ASN A 46 -25.72 2.05 -0.53
C ASN A 46 -25.04 2.10 -1.91
N ARG A 47 -23.91 1.40 -2.11
CA ARG A 47 -23.17 1.45 -3.38
C ARG A 47 -23.98 0.77 -4.47
N THR A 48 -24.09 1.47 -5.59
CA THR A 48 -24.76 0.99 -6.81
C THR A 48 -23.83 0.06 -7.60
N PRO A 49 -24.37 -0.82 -8.46
CA PRO A 49 -23.56 -1.62 -9.37
C PRO A 49 -22.58 -0.79 -10.21
N GLU A 50 -22.95 0.44 -10.59
CA GLU A 50 -22.12 1.36 -11.35
C GLU A 50 -20.92 1.89 -10.54
N GLN A 51 -21.13 2.16 -9.26
CA GLN A 51 -20.07 2.55 -8.31
C GLN A 51 -19.12 1.39 -8.00
N GLU A 52 -19.60 0.16 -8.04
CA GLU A 52 -18.81 -1.06 -7.76
C GLU A 52 -18.04 -1.56 -8.97
N ARG A 53 -18.51 -1.26 -10.19
CA ARG A 53 -18.00 -1.86 -11.44
C ARG A 53 -16.49 -1.73 -11.63
N TYR A 54 -15.91 -0.60 -11.21
CA TYR A 54 -14.49 -0.29 -11.35
C TYR A 54 -13.80 0.01 -10.01
N ALA A 55 -14.48 -0.19 -8.89
CA ALA A 55 -13.89 -0.02 -7.57
C ALA A 55 -12.78 -1.06 -7.34
N SER A 56 -11.68 -0.63 -6.72
CA SER A 56 -10.53 -1.48 -6.34
C SER A 56 -10.10 -2.38 -7.50
N SER A 57 -9.77 -1.76 -8.65
CA SER A 57 -9.51 -2.44 -9.92
C SER A 57 -8.36 -1.81 -10.71
N ILE A 58 -7.74 -2.58 -11.60
CA ILE A 58 -6.98 -2.00 -12.71
C ILE A 58 -7.95 -1.76 -13.86
N LEU A 59 -8.02 -0.51 -14.32
CA LEU A 59 -8.81 -0.09 -15.46
C LEU A 59 -7.91 0.24 -16.64
N ALA A 60 -8.05 -0.47 -17.76
CA ALA A 60 -7.35 -0.16 -18.99
C ALA A 60 -8.25 0.58 -19.96
N LEU A 61 -7.83 1.77 -20.38
CA LEU A 61 -8.52 2.58 -21.38
C LEU A 61 -7.61 2.75 -22.60
N ASN A 62 -8.21 2.83 -23.78
CA ASN A 62 -7.50 3.33 -24.94
C ASN A 62 -7.13 4.80 -24.71
N ALA A 63 -5.85 5.16 -24.77
CA ALA A 63 -5.38 6.48 -24.35
C ALA A 63 -5.86 7.58 -25.30
N THR A 64 -5.94 7.30 -26.61
CA THR A 64 -6.45 8.25 -27.60
C THR A 64 -7.94 8.54 -27.47
N THR A 65 -8.76 7.51 -27.20
CA THR A 65 -10.23 7.63 -27.28
C THR A 65 -10.94 7.66 -25.93
N GLY A 66 -10.28 7.25 -24.86
CA GLY A 66 -10.87 7.06 -23.53
C GLY A 66 -11.84 5.88 -23.43
N LYS A 67 -11.94 5.04 -24.46
CA LYS A 67 -12.81 3.86 -24.44
C LYS A 67 -12.22 2.77 -23.56
N LEU A 68 -13.07 2.07 -22.82
CA LEU A 68 -12.70 0.89 -22.06
C LEU A 68 -12.09 -0.18 -22.98
N ALA A 69 -10.90 -0.65 -22.63
CA ALA A 69 -10.30 -1.84 -23.22
C ALA A 69 -10.63 -3.06 -22.37
N TRP A 70 -10.26 -3.04 -21.09
CA TRP A 70 -10.54 -4.10 -20.13
C TRP A 70 -10.45 -3.56 -18.69
N SER A 71 -10.94 -4.34 -17.72
CA SER A 71 -10.77 -4.04 -16.29
C SER A 71 -10.66 -5.31 -15.48
N TYR A 72 -9.84 -5.31 -14.43
CA TYR A 72 -9.69 -6.43 -13.49
C TYR A 72 -9.85 -5.96 -12.05
N GLN A 73 -10.86 -6.47 -11.35
CA GLN A 73 -11.15 -6.09 -9.96
C GLN A 73 -10.34 -6.95 -8.99
N THR A 74 -9.64 -6.32 -8.06
CA THR A 74 -8.75 -6.97 -7.09
C THR A 74 -9.38 -7.16 -5.72
N VAL A 75 -10.43 -6.40 -5.42
CA VAL A 75 -11.27 -6.58 -4.23
C VAL A 75 -12.73 -6.33 -4.62
N HIS A 76 -13.60 -7.30 -4.37
CA HIS A 76 -15.03 -7.19 -4.56
C HIS A 76 -15.68 -6.49 -3.35
N HIS A 77 -16.48 -5.46 -3.59
CA HIS A 77 -17.20 -4.73 -2.54
C HIS A 77 -16.29 -4.36 -1.36
N ASP A 78 -15.33 -3.48 -1.62
CA ASP A 78 -14.25 -3.15 -0.70
C ASP A 78 -14.74 -2.34 0.52
N LEU A 79 -14.62 -2.90 1.72
CA LEU A 79 -14.97 -2.29 2.99
C LEU A 79 -13.76 -1.96 3.86
N TRP A 80 -12.55 -2.06 3.31
CA TRP A 80 -11.30 -2.07 4.07
C TRP A 80 -10.31 -1.02 3.61
N ASP A 81 -10.67 -0.23 2.60
CA ASP A 81 -9.74 0.64 1.89
C ASP A 81 -8.55 -0.18 1.35
N MET A 82 -8.86 -1.26 0.61
CA MET A 82 -7.90 -2.21 0.04
C MET A 82 -7.75 -2.01 -1.48
N ASP A 83 -7.68 -0.75 -1.88
CA ASP A 83 -7.53 -0.34 -3.27
C ASP A 83 -6.15 -0.68 -3.87
N LEU A 84 -5.94 -0.22 -5.11
CA LEU A 84 -4.65 -0.30 -5.79
C LEU A 84 -3.91 1.02 -5.61
N PRO A 85 -2.88 1.05 -4.75
CA PRO A 85 -2.31 2.31 -4.28
C PRO A 85 -1.12 2.77 -5.12
N ALA A 86 -0.69 1.96 -6.09
CA ALA A 86 0.61 2.11 -6.73
C ALA A 86 0.50 2.17 -8.25
N GLN A 87 1.55 2.74 -8.86
CA GLN A 87 1.73 2.68 -10.29
C GLN A 87 1.80 1.21 -10.78
N PRO A 88 0.94 0.79 -11.73
CA PRO A 88 1.08 -0.50 -12.38
C PRO A 88 2.41 -0.57 -13.11
N THR A 89 3.21 -1.61 -12.86
CA THR A 89 4.55 -1.72 -13.47
C THR A 89 4.49 -2.57 -14.73
N LEU A 90 4.81 -1.97 -15.88
CA LEU A 90 4.85 -2.67 -17.16
C LEU A 90 6.17 -3.45 -17.30
N ALA A 91 6.09 -4.73 -17.65
CA ALA A 91 7.27 -5.56 -17.90
C ALA A 91 6.99 -6.59 -19.00
N ASP A 92 8.05 -7.04 -19.68
CA ASP A 92 7.99 -8.19 -20.58
C ASP A 92 8.70 -9.34 -19.88
N ILE A 93 7.96 -10.44 -19.64
CA ILE A 93 8.46 -11.63 -18.93
C ILE A 93 8.39 -12.86 -19.82
N THR A 94 9.21 -13.87 -19.52
CA THR A 94 9.18 -15.14 -20.26
C THR A 94 8.39 -16.18 -19.49
N VAL A 95 7.29 -16.65 -20.06
CA VAL A 95 6.44 -17.72 -19.54
C VAL A 95 6.46 -18.87 -20.55
N ASP A 96 6.87 -20.06 -20.13
CA ASP A 96 6.97 -21.26 -20.98
C ASP A 96 7.73 -21.03 -22.31
N GLY A 97 8.79 -20.21 -22.26
CA GLY A 97 9.60 -19.85 -23.42
C GLY A 97 8.99 -18.78 -24.33
N THR A 98 7.82 -18.26 -24.02
CA THR A 98 7.15 -17.17 -24.75
C THR A 98 7.25 -15.86 -23.98
N THR A 99 7.61 -14.77 -24.65
CA THR A 99 7.57 -13.43 -24.03
C THR A 99 6.13 -12.94 -23.94
N VAL A 100 5.68 -12.67 -22.72
CA VAL A 100 4.34 -12.16 -22.40
C VAL A 100 4.46 -10.73 -21.88
N PRO A 101 3.75 -9.77 -22.48
CA PRO A 101 3.69 -8.39 -21.99
C PRO A 101 2.75 -8.32 -20.78
N VAL A 102 3.28 -8.02 -19.61
CA VAL A 102 2.52 -8.01 -18.35
C VAL A 102 2.46 -6.65 -17.69
N ILE A 103 1.47 -6.49 -16.81
CA ILE A 103 1.50 -5.52 -15.72
C ILE A 103 1.62 -6.26 -14.39
N TYR A 104 2.44 -5.71 -13.49
CA TYR A 104 2.44 -6.06 -12.08
C TYR A 104 1.65 -4.99 -11.31
N ALA A 105 0.56 -5.41 -10.67
CA ALA A 105 -0.31 -4.56 -9.86
C ALA A 105 -0.22 -4.96 -8.38
N PRO A 106 0.72 -4.38 -7.61
CA PRO A 106 0.81 -4.59 -6.17
C PRO A 106 -0.38 -3.95 -5.46
N ALA A 107 -1.09 -4.71 -4.63
CA ALA A 107 -2.30 -4.28 -3.94
C ALA A 107 -2.09 -4.12 -2.43
N LYS A 108 -2.89 -3.27 -1.77
CA LYS A 108 -2.88 -3.12 -0.30
C LYS A 108 -3.08 -4.45 0.43
N THR A 109 -3.80 -5.39 -0.16
CA THR A 109 -3.98 -6.76 0.37
C THR A 109 -2.69 -7.57 0.50
N GLY A 110 -1.60 -7.17 -0.17
CA GLY A 110 -0.35 -7.91 -0.26
C GLY A 110 -0.26 -8.89 -1.43
N ASN A 111 -1.32 -9.02 -2.21
CA ASN A 111 -1.29 -9.66 -3.51
C ASN A 111 -0.52 -8.80 -4.52
N ILE A 112 0.13 -9.45 -5.48
CA ILE A 112 0.59 -8.79 -6.71
C ILE A 112 -0.12 -9.47 -7.87
N PHE A 113 -1.10 -8.79 -8.46
CA PHE A 113 -1.80 -9.31 -9.62
C PHE A 113 -0.93 -9.13 -10.85
N VAL A 114 -0.66 -10.23 -11.56
CA VAL A 114 0.11 -10.23 -12.81
C VAL A 114 -0.84 -10.51 -13.95
N LEU A 115 -1.08 -9.50 -14.78
CA LEU A 115 -2.07 -9.53 -15.85
C LEU A 115 -1.37 -9.32 -17.19
N ASP A 116 -1.81 -10.00 -18.24
CA ASP A 116 -1.41 -9.68 -19.61
C ASP A 116 -1.99 -8.30 -19.94
N ARG A 117 -1.10 -7.34 -20.23
CA ARG A 117 -1.51 -5.94 -20.34
C ARG A 117 -2.36 -5.65 -21.57
N ARG A 118 -2.44 -6.58 -22.53
CA ARG A 118 -3.25 -6.43 -23.74
C ARG A 118 -4.74 -6.66 -23.48
N ASN A 119 -5.08 -7.58 -22.59
CA ASN A 119 -6.45 -8.07 -22.42
C ASN A 119 -6.91 -8.19 -20.95
N GLY A 120 -6.01 -8.02 -19.98
CA GLY A 120 -6.34 -8.12 -18.55
C GLY A 120 -6.46 -9.55 -18.04
N GLU A 121 -6.06 -10.57 -18.81
CA GLU A 121 -6.08 -11.97 -18.36
C GLU A 121 -4.96 -12.24 -17.35
N LEU A 122 -5.25 -13.10 -16.35
CA LEU A 122 -4.28 -13.48 -15.33
C LEU A 122 -3.15 -14.33 -15.92
N VAL A 123 -1.91 -13.85 -15.77
CA VAL A 123 -0.69 -14.63 -16.04
C VAL A 123 -0.27 -15.40 -14.80
N VAL A 124 -0.39 -14.79 -13.62
CA VAL A 124 -0.30 -15.49 -12.34
C VAL A 124 -1.71 -15.75 -11.81
N PRO A 125 -2.09 -17.00 -11.51
CA PRO A 125 -3.42 -17.31 -11.02
C PRO A 125 -3.80 -16.53 -9.76
N ALA A 126 -5.08 -16.17 -9.66
CA ALA A 126 -5.66 -15.54 -8.48
C ALA A 126 -7.00 -16.20 -8.12
N PRO A 127 -6.98 -17.45 -7.60
CA PRO A 127 -8.20 -18.18 -7.28
C PRO A 127 -9.11 -17.42 -6.30
N GLU A 128 -10.41 -17.49 -6.55
CA GLU A 128 -11.45 -17.01 -5.63
C GLU A 128 -11.49 -17.86 -4.36
N LYS A 129 -11.39 -17.23 -3.20
CA LYS A 129 -11.46 -17.91 -1.90
C LYS A 129 -12.58 -17.32 -1.03
N PRO A 130 -13.31 -18.17 -0.28
CA PRO A 130 -14.26 -17.69 0.71
C PRO A 130 -13.59 -16.77 1.73
N VAL A 131 -14.30 -15.72 2.12
CA VAL A 131 -13.83 -14.74 3.11
C VAL A 131 -14.82 -14.62 4.28
N PRO A 132 -14.40 -14.10 5.44
CA PRO A 132 -15.30 -13.85 6.56
C PRO A 132 -16.55 -13.07 6.15
N GLN A 133 -17.69 -13.42 6.75
CA GLN A 133 -19.01 -12.86 6.41
C GLN A 133 -19.59 -12.09 7.60
N GLY A 134 -20.81 -11.56 7.48
CA GLY A 134 -21.47 -10.84 8.57
C GLY A 134 -21.06 -9.36 8.60
N ALA A 135 -21.51 -8.64 7.57
CA ALA A 135 -21.33 -7.19 7.47
C ALA A 135 -22.07 -6.44 8.58
N ALA A 136 -21.74 -5.17 8.73
CA ALA A 136 -22.52 -4.26 9.56
C ALA A 136 -23.95 -4.10 9.03
N LYS A 137 -24.85 -3.61 9.89
CA LYS A 137 -26.26 -3.45 9.53
C LYS A 137 -26.43 -2.62 8.26
N GLY A 138 -27.23 -3.13 7.31
CA GLY A 138 -27.54 -2.46 6.06
C GLY A 138 -26.45 -2.61 4.98
N ASP A 139 -25.40 -3.38 5.25
CA ASP A 139 -24.32 -3.67 4.30
C ASP A 139 -24.26 -5.16 3.94
N TYR A 140 -23.37 -5.54 3.03
CA TYR A 140 -23.07 -6.93 2.68
C TYR A 140 -21.55 -7.16 2.54
N VAL A 141 -21.14 -8.42 2.39
CA VAL A 141 -19.76 -8.78 2.03
C VAL A 141 -19.82 -9.66 0.80
N ALA A 142 -18.86 -9.52 -0.12
CA ALA A 142 -18.69 -10.48 -1.20
C ALA A 142 -18.42 -11.89 -0.61
N LYS A 143 -18.96 -12.92 -1.26
CA LYS A 143 -18.78 -14.31 -0.78
C LYS A 143 -17.34 -14.78 -0.89
N THR A 144 -16.64 -14.31 -1.91
CA THR A 144 -15.26 -14.64 -2.22
C THR A 144 -14.47 -13.40 -2.57
N GLN A 145 -13.15 -13.53 -2.53
CA GLN A 145 -12.20 -12.54 -3.03
C GLN A 145 -11.10 -13.25 -3.85
N PRO A 146 -10.45 -12.56 -4.80
CA PRO A 146 -9.34 -13.13 -5.55
C PRO A 146 -8.06 -13.14 -4.70
N PHE A 147 -7.37 -14.29 -4.67
CA PHE A 147 -6.14 -14.50 -3.92
C PHE A 147 -5.01 -14.83 -4.89
N SER A 148 -4.22 -13.83 -5.31
CA SER A 148 -3.06 -14.08 -6.18
C SER A 148 -2.07 -15.05 -5.54
N ASP A 149 -1.54 -15.96 -6.35
CA ASP A 149 -0.48 -16.89 -5.97
C ASP A 149 0.87 -16.17 -5.79
N LEU A 150 1.08 -15.03 -6.47
CA LEU A 150 2.19 -14.11 -6.17
C LEU A 150 1.76 -13.14 -5.08
N THR A 151 2.23 -13.38 -3.86
CA THR A 151 1.75 -12.64 -2.70
C THR A 151 2.80 -12.53 -1.59
N PHE A 152 2.80 -11.38 -0.91
CA PHE A 152 3.58 -11.16 0.32
C PHE A 152 2.78 -11.43 1.59
N ARG A 153 1.50 -11.77 1.46
CA ARG A 153 0.60 -12.03 2.58
C ARG A 153 1.19 -13.03 3.58
N PRO A 154 0.93 -12.82 4.87
CA PRO A 154 1.23 -13.79 5.91
C PRO A 154 0.59 -15.15 5.60
N LYS A 155 1.33 -16.23 5.82
CA LYS A 155 0.83 -17.61 5.59
C LYS A 155 -0.22 -18.06 6.61
N LYS A 156 -0.34 -17.34 7.73
CA LYS A 156 -1.26 -17.61 8.82
C LYS A 156 -1.85 -16.29 9.30
N ASP A 157 -3.09 -16.36 9.74
CA ASP A 157 -3.73 -15.26 10.44
C ASP A 157 -3.05 -15.00 11.78
N LEU A 158 -3.19 -13.77 12.28
CA LEU A 158 -2.67 -13.39 13.59
C LEU A 158 -3.35 -14.19 14.71
N SER A 159 -2.58 -14.45 15.75
CA SER A 159 -3.03 -15.08 16.97
C SER A 159 -2.59 -14.28 18.19
N GLY A 160 -3.10 -14.63 19.37
CA GLY A 160 -2.63 -14.05 20.62
C GLY A 160 -1.12 -14.26 20.88
N ALA A 161 -0.48 -15.21 20.20
CA ALA A 161 0.96 -15.45 20.28
C ALA A 161 1.78 -14.42 19.48
N ASP A 162 1.16 -13.73 18.52
CA ASP A 162 1.79 -12.66 17.73
C ASP A 162 1.75 -11.31 18.44
N MET A 163 1.06 -11.25 19.59
CA MET A 163 0.95 -10.04 20.39
C MET A 163 2.24 -9.79 21.14
N TRP A 164 2.67 -8.53 21.09
CA TRP A 164 3.96 -8.06 21.56
C TRP A 164 3.81 -6.76 22.33
N GLY A 165 4.86 -6.41 23.04
CA GLY A 165 5.00 -5.13 23.72
C GLY A 165 6.41 -4.97 24.28
N ALA A 166 6.79 -3.76 24.67
CA ALA A 166 8.11 -3.53 25.27
C ALA A 166 8.26 -4.18 26.66
N THR A 167 7.15 -4.48 27.33
CA THR A 167 7.11 -5.16 28.64
C THR A 167 6.07 -6.27 28.64
N MET A 168 6.11 -7.15 29.65
CA MET A 168 5.09 -8.20 29.84
C MET A 168 3.68 -7.63 30.06
N PHE A 169 3.55 -6.45 30.68
CA PHE A 169 2.27 -5.77 30.86
C PHE A 169 1.73 -5.23 29.54
N ASP A 170 2.62 -4.64 28.74
CA ASP A 170 2.29 -4.13 27.40
C ASP A 170 1.82 -5.27 26.49
N GLN A 171 2.55 -6.39 26.48
CA GLN A 171 2.17 -7.59 25.77
C GLN A 171 0.82 -8.16 26.24
N LEU A 172 0.59 -8.21 27.56
CA LEU A 172 -0.67 -8.67 28.12
C LEU A 172 -1.85 -7.79 27.68
N VAL A 173 -1.70 -6.47 27.76
CA VAL A 173 -2.72 -5.51 27.34
C VAL A 173 -3.03 -5.67 25.85
N CYS A 174 -1.99 -5.73 25.00
CA CYS A 174 -2.17 -5.98 23.57
C CYS A 174 -2.91 -7.29 23.28
N ARG A 175 -2.61 -8.35 24.03
CA ARG A 175 -3.32 -9.63 23.91
C ARG A 175 -4.78 -9.56 24.35
N VAL A 176 -5.07 -8.85 25.43
CA VAL A 176 -6.46 -8.61 25.86
C VAL A 176 -7.22 -7.80 24.80
N MET A 177 -6.63 -6.71 24.30
CA MET A 177 -7.22 -5.90 23.23
C MET A 177 -7.49 -6.73 21.98
N PHE A 178 -6.54 -7.57 21.55
CA PHE A 178 -6.70 -8.47 20.41
C PHE A 178 -7.93 -9.38 20.56
N HIS A 179 -8.12 -9.98 21.73
CA HIS A 179 -9.26 -10.86 21.99
C HIS A 179 -10.60 -10.13 22.19
N GLN A 180 -10.59 -8.81 22.39
CA GLN A 180 -11.80 -8.00 22.42
C GLN A 180 -12.25 -7.56 21.03
N LEU A 181 -11.35 -7.57 20.05
CA LEU A 181 -11.65 -7.21 18.65
C LEU A 181 -12.15 -8.43 17.88
N ARG A 182 -12.90 -8.15 16.82
CA ARG A 182 -13.26 -9.16 15.83
C ARG A 182 -12.10 -9.38 14.86
N TYR A 183 -11.65 -10.63 14.72
CA TYR A 183 -10.63 -11.01 13.75
C TYR A 183 -10.80 -12.47 13.33
N GLU A 184 -11.13 -12.67 12.07
CA GLU A 184 -11.37 -13.95 11.40
C GLU A 184 -10.46 -14.12 10.17
N GLY A 185 -9.37 -13.33 10.12
CA GLY A 185 -8.42 -13.26 9.00
C GLY A 185 -8.58 -11.99 8.15
N ILE A 186 -7.83 -11.96 7.03
CA ILE A 186 -7.98 -10.88 6.03
C ILE A 186 -9.44 -10.84 5.54
N PHE A 187 -9.96 -9.63 5.29
CA PHE A 187 -11.36 -9.37 4.96
C PHE A 187 -12.39 -9.66 6.07
N THR A 188 -11.97 -9.69 7.35
CA THR A 188 -12.93 -9.56 8.44
C THR A 188 -13.66 -8.22 8.30
N PRO A 189 -15.00 -8.17 8.15
CA PRO A 189 -15.69 -6.92 7.87
C PRO A 189 -15.65 -5.96 9.07
N PRO A 190 -15.70 -4.63 8.83
CA PRO A 190 -15.80 -3.63 9.88
C PRO A 190 -17.02 -3.85 10.77
N SER A 191 -16.88 -3.56 12.08
CA SER A 191 -17.92 -3.80 13.07
C SER A 191 -17.95 -2.75 14.17
N GLU A 192 -19.08 -2.64 14.88
CA GLU A 192 -19.21 -1.77 16.05
C GLU A 192 -18.41 -2.28 17.26
N GLN A 193 -18.12 -3.59 17.33
CA GLN A 193 -17.20 -4.17 18.31
C GLN A 193 -15.77 -3.64 18.11
N GLY A 194 -15.42 -3.32 16.87
CA GLY A 194 -14.05 -3.07 16.44
C GLY A 194 -13.49 -4.31 15.78
N THR A 195 -12.98 -4.13 14.58
CA THR A 195 -12.38 -5.17 13.75
C THR A 195 -10.89 -4.92 13.62
N LEU A 196 -10.09 -5.97 13.81
CA LEU A 196 -8.67 -5.92 13.49
C LEU A 196 -8.51 -6.13 11.98
N VAL A 197 -7.99 -5.14 11.28
CA VAL A 197 -7.66 -5.21 9.86
C VAL A 197 -6.17 -5.51 9.73
N PHE A 198 -5.84 -6.64 9.10
CA PHE A 198 -4.47 -7.06 8.85
C PHE A 198 -4.36 -7.60 7.41
N PRO A 199 -3.44 -7.09 6.56
CA PRO A 199 -2.18 -6.41 6.89
C PRO A 199 -2.26 -4.94 7.34
N GLY A 200 -3.42 -4.30 7.29
CA GLY A 200 -3.68 -2.93 7.76
C GLY A 200 -4.39 -2.08 6.70
N ASN A 201 -4.94 -0.93 7.07
CA ASN A 201 -5.57 0.00 6.12
C ASN A 201 -4.55 0.68 5.19
N LEU A 202 -3.31 0.85 5.65
CA LEU A 202 -2.17 1.23 4.80
C LEU A 202 -1.70 0.08 3.89
N GLY A 203 -2.32 -1.09 3.96
CA GLY A 203 -1.94 -2.25 3.18
C GLY A 203 -0.51 -2.76 3.40
N MET A 204 -0.11 -3.70 2.52
CA MET A 204 1.29 -4.12 2.39
C MET A 204 2.06 -3.34 1.36
N PHE A 205 1.36 -2.87 0.33
CA PHE A 205 1.88 -1.98 -0.68
C PHE A 205 1.12 -0.67 -0.60
N GLU A 206 1.80 0.41 -0.91
CA GLU A 206 1.28 1.77 -0.99
C GLU A 206 1.83 2.45 -2.26
N TRP A 207 1.75 3.78 -2.36
CA TRP A 207 2.22 4.59 -3.49
C TRP A 207 3.64 4.34 -4.01
N GLY A 208 4.48 3.63 -3.25
CA GLY A 208 5.84 3.27 -3.65
C GLY A 208 5.94 2.29 -4.82
N GLY A 209 4.95 1.43 -5.03
CA GLY A 209 4.97 0.40 -6.06
C GLY A 209 6.15 -0.57 -5.96
N ILE A 210 6.60 -1.08 -7.10
CA ILE A 210 7.77 -1.95 -7.23
C ILE A 210 8.74 -1.37 -8.27
N SER A 211 10.01 -1.77 -8.18
CA SER A 211 11.01 -1.40 -9.20
C SER A 211 11.45 -2.64 -9.97
N VAL A 212 11.30 -2.62 -11.29
CA VAL A 212 11.69 -3.72 -12.19
C VAL A 212 13.03 -3.42 -12.85
N ASP A 213 13.93 -4.40 -12.84
CA ASP A 213 15.10 -4.48 -13.71
C ASP A 213 14.77 -5.47 -14.84
N PRO A 214 14.47 -4.96 -16.05
CA PRO A 214 14.05 -5.80 -17.17
C PRO A 214 15.19 -6.66 -17.72
N ASP A 215 16.45 -6.21 -17.60
CA ASP A 215 17.61 -6.94 -18.11
C ASP A 215 17.90 -8.17 -17.26
N ARG A 216 17.82 -8.01 -15.93
CA ARG A 216 18.01 -9.12 -14.98
C ARG A 216 16.75 -9.92 -14.73
N GLN A 217 15.59 -9.43 -15.16
CA GLN A 217 14.27 -10.01 -14.90
C GLN A 217 14.03 -10.16 -13.38
N VAL A 218 14.33 -9.09 -12.64
CA VAL A 218 14.14 -9.03 -11.18
C VAL A 218 13.29 -7.82 -10.83
N ALA A 219 12.32 -7.99 -9.93
CA ALA A 219 11.61 -6.86 -9.33
C ALA A 219 11.95 -6.72 -7.85
N ILE A 220 12.09 -5.48 -7.38
CA ILE A 220 12.27 -5.14 -5.97
C ILE A 220 10.96 -4.60 -5.42
N ALA A 221 10.52 -5.21 -4.33
CA ALA A 221 9.31 -4.86 -3.60
C ALA A 221 9.66 -4.50 -2.15
N ASN A 222 8.89 -3.60 -1.54
CA ASN A 222 9.10 -3.17 -0.16
C ASN A 222 7.85 -3.34 0.72
N PRO A 223 7.35 -4.59 0.88
CA PRO A 223 6.08 -4.81 1.56
C PRO A 223 6.17 -4.49 3.06
N MET A 224 5.10 -3.90 3.59
CA MET A 224 4.88 -3.74 5.02
C MET A 224 3.64 -4.49 5.53
N ALA A 225 3.46 -4.61 6.84
CA ALA A 225 2.28 -5.22 7.45
C ALA A 225 2.15 -4.72 8.90
N LEU A 226 1.27 -3.74 9.10
CA LEU A 226 0.98 -3.15 10.40
C LEU A 226 -0.54 -3.22 10.64
N PRO A 227 -1.02 -3.97 11.65
CA PRO A 227 -2.45 -4.10 11.86
C PRO A 227 -3.09 -2.76 12.25
N PHE A 228 -4.34 -2.57 11.82
CA PHE A 228 -5.18 -1.44 12.19
C PHE A 228 -6.43 -1.92 12.91
N VAL A 229 -7.01 -1.06 13.73
CA VAL A 229 -8.33 -1.24 14.30
C VAL A 229 -9.29 -0.36 13.54
N SER A 230 -10.29 -0.98 12.93
CA SER A 230 -11.43 -0.32 12.28
C SER A 230 -12.67 -0.54 13.12
N LYS A 231 -13.20 0.53 13.73
CA LYS A 231 -14.39 0.47 14.58
C LYS A 231 -15.48 1.38 14.05
N LEU A 232 -16.62 0.80 13.70
CA LEU A 232 -17.79 1.56 13.26
C LEU A 232 -18.41 2.32 14.44
N ILE A 233 -18.79 3.57 14.18
CA ILE A 233 -19.49 4.44 15.12
C ILE A 233 -20.88 4.71 14.53
N PRO A 234 -21.96 4.23 15.15
CA PRO A 234 -23.32 4.52 14.70
C PRO A 234 -23.57 6.03 14.56
N ARG A 235 -24.14 6.43 13.44
CA ARG A 235 -24.61 7.79 13.15
C ARG A 235 -26.14 7.77 13.16
N GLY A 236 -26.75 8.80 13.75
CA GLY A 236 -28.20 8.93 13.80
C GLY A 236 -28.82 9.22 12.41
N PRO A 237 -30.17 9.14 12.29
CA PRO A 237 -30.89 9.54 11.09
C PRO A 237 -30.73 11.05 10.90
N GLY A 238 -29.90 11.46 9.95
CA GLY A 238 -29.52 12.87 9.77
C GLY A 238 -28.02 13.10 9.62
N ASN A 239 -27.21 12.05 9.42
CA ASN A 239 -25.84 12.22 8.93
C ASN A 239 -25.88 13.00 7.60
N PRO A 240 -25.30 14.21 7.52
CA PRO A 240 -25.36 14.99 6.30
C PRO A 240 -24.65 14.28 5.15
N MET A 241 -25.10 14.52 3.92
CA MET A 241 -24.50 13.93 2.71
C MET A 241 -23.10 14.51 2.43
N GLU A 242 -22.87 15.75 2.84
CA GLU A 242 -21.65 16.49 2.57
C GLU A 242 -21.01 16.99 3.87
N PRO A 243 -19.67 17.16 3.90
CA PRO A 243 -19.01 17.86 4.97
C PRO A 243 -19.50 19.32 5.09
N PRO A 244 -19.51 19.90 6.30
CA PRO A 244 -19.68 21.34 6.48
C PRO A 244 -18.67 22.14 5.63
N LYS A 245 -19.05 23.33 5.15
CA LYS A 245 -18.20 24.16 4.27
C LYS A 245 -16.85 24.55 4.90
N ASP A 246 -16.79 24.61 6.22
CA ASP A 246 -15.61 24.92 7.03
C ASP A 246 -14.88 23.67 7.54
N ALA A 247 -15.36 22.47 7.19
CA ALA A 247 -14.71 21.23 7.55
C ALA A 247 -13.31 21.19 6.92
N LYS A 248 -12.30 21.06 7.78
CA LYS A 248 -10.94 20.79 7.34
C LYS A 248 -10.82 19.29 7.15
N GLY A 249 -10.63 18.84 5.91
CA GLY A 249 -10.25 17.47 5.65
C GLY A 249 -8.95 17.17 6.41
N THR A 250 -8.92 16.09 7.19
CA THR A 250 -7.70 15.71 7.92
C THR A 250 -6.75 14.92 7.01
N GLY A 251 -7.28 14.18 6.02
CA GLY A 251 -6.49 13.33 5.13
C GLY A 251 -5.64 12.29 5.88
N THR A 252 -5.95 12.04 7.15
CA THR A 252 -5.16 11.16 8.03
C THR A 252 -5.68 9.74 7.94
N GLU A 253 -4.79 8.76 7.87
CA GLU A 253 -5.16 7.34 8.02
C GLU A 253 -5.38 6.93 9.50
N ALA A 254 -5.46 7.91 10.41
CA ALA A 254 -5.71 7.72 11.83
C ALA A 254 -6.78 8.69 12.35
N GLY A 255 -7.55 8.25 13.37
CA GLY A 255 -8.60 9.03 14.00
C GLY A 255 -10.01 8.70 13.50
N ILE A 256 -10.93 9.63 13.76
CA ILE A 256 -12.36 9.50 13.43
C ILE A 256 -12.59 10.03 12.01
N GLN A 257 -13.10 9.17 11.14
CA GLN A 257 -13.59 9.48 9.81
C GLN A 257 -15.13 9.60 9.86
N PRO A 258 -15.71 10.78 9.57
CA PRO A 258 -17.15 11.01 9.73
C PRO A 258 -18.06 10.15 8.84
N GLN A 259 -17.57 9.72 7.67
CA GLN A 259 -18.30 9.02 6.61
C GLN A 259 -19.70 9.61 6.37
N TYR A 260 -19.76 10.70 5.61
CA TYR A 260 -21.00 11.42 5.31
C TYR A 260 -21.97 10.58 4.47
N GLY A 261 -23.28 10.80 4.65
CA GLY A 261 -24.34 10.14 3.87
C GLY A 261 -24.66 8.68 4.22
N VAL A 262 -23.96 8.07 5.19
CA VAL A 262 -24.11 6.65 5.56
C VAL A 262 -24.41 6.46 7.06
N PRO A 263 -24.92 5.30 7.51
CA PRO A 263 -25.33 5.12 8.91
C PRO A 263 -24.19 4.98 9.92
N PHE A 264 -22.92 4.96 9.49
CA PHE A 264 -21.77 4.78 10.38
C PHE A 264 -20.63 5.73 10.03
N GLY A 265 -20.02 6.36 11.04
CA GLY A 265 -18.63 6.83 10.97
C GLY A 265 -17.69 5.67 11.26
N VAL A 266 -16.38 5.89 11.13
CA VAL A 266 -15.38 4.89 11.50
C VAL A 266 -14.23 5.54 12.26
N THR A 267 -13.72 4.86 13.28
CA THR A 267 -12.40 5.16 13.82
C THR A 267 -11.39 4.19 13.23
N LEU A 268 -10.35 4.72 12.60
CA LEU A 268 -9.19 3.96 12.11
C LEU A 268 -7.99 4.32 12.97
N ASN A 269 -7.29 3.35 13.53
CA ASN A 269 -6.01 3.60 14.20
C ASN A 269 -5.06 2.43 13.99
N PRO A 270 -3.74 2.67 13.91
CA PRO A 270 -2.78 1.58 14.04
C PRO A 270 -3.02 0.82 15.35
N PHE A 271 -2.85 -0.50 15.34
CA PHE A 271 -3.06 -1.34 16.52
C PHE A 271 -1.87 -1.21 17.47
N LEU A 272 -1.93 -0.17 18.30
CA LEU A 272 -0.90 0.19 19.26
C LEU A 272 -1.36 -0.07 20.69
N SER A 273 -0.39 -0.29 21.57
CA SER A 273 -0.60 -0.35 23.00
C SER A 273 -0.87 1.06 23.57
N PRO A 274 -1.31 1.17 24.84
CA PRO A 274 -1.47 2.47 25.50
C PRO A 274 -0.21 3.34 25.54
N PHE A 275 0.97 2.75 25.33
CA PHE A 275 2.25 3.46 25.26
C PHE A 275 2.66 3.83 23.82
N GLY A 276 1.80 3.59 22.83
CA GLY A 276 2.05 3.94 21.42
C GLY A 276 2.96 2.96 20.67
N LEU A 277 3.18 1.76 21.20
CA LEU A 277 3.99 0.73 20.56
C LEU A 277 3.12 -0.26 19.76
N PRO A 278 3.55 -0.76 18.59
CA PRO A 278 2.76 -1.74 17.85
C PRO A 278 2.50 -3.00 18.67
N CYS A 279 1.22 -3.39 18.77
CA CYS A 279 0.82 -4.59 19.49
C CYS A 279 1.18 -5.89 18.77
N LYS A 280 1.53 -5.84 17.49
CA LYS A 280 2.04 -6.99 16.73
C LYS A 280 3.56 -7.03 16.80
N GLN A 281 4.12 -8.22 17.03
CA GLN A 281 5.58 -8.44 17.00
C GLN A 281 6.24 -7.98 15.68
N PRO A 282 7.47 -7.42 15.73
CA PRO A 282 8.25 -7.13 14.54
C PRO A 282 8.60 -8.42 13.77
N ALA A 283 8.84 -8.37 12.46
CA ALA A 283 8.95 -7.18 11.63
C ALA A 283 7.61 -6.69 11.07
N TRP A 284 7.57 -5.40 10.74
CA TRP A 284 6.47 -4.74 10.04
C TRP A 284 6.85 -4.33 8.62
N GLY A 285 8.13 -4.25 8.27
CA GLY A 285 8.59 -3.84 6.95
C GLY A 285 9.74 -4.68 6.42
N TYR A 286 9.69 -4.96 5.13
CA TYR A 286 10.71 -5.74 4.41
C TYR A 286 11.10 -5.07 3.09
N ILE A 287 12.29 -5.40 2.62
CA ILE A 287 12.70 -5.27 1.21
C ILE A 287 12.83 -6.69 0.68
N SER A 288 12.43 -6.91 -0.56
CA SER A 288 12.39 -8.24 -1.16
C SER A 288 12.70 -8.16 -2.65
N ALA A 289 13.31 -9.20 -3.20
CA ALA A 289 13.36 -9.41 -4.65
C ALA A 289 12.41 -10.53 -5.09
N LEU A 290 11.87 -10.34 -6.29
CA LEU A 290 11.06 -11.27 -7.05
C LEU A 290 11.83 -11.65 -8.31
N ASP A 291 11.91 -12.94 -8.62
CA ASP A 291 12.33 -13.40 -9.94
C ASP A 291 11.12 -13.33 -10.87
N LEU A 292 11.22 -12.56 -11.96
CA LEU A 292 10.12 -12.36 -12.89
C LEU A 292 9.93 -13.54 -13.87
N LYS A 293 10.91 -14.44 -13.97
CA LYS A 293 10.80 -15.66 -14.79
C LYS A 293 9.97 -16.71 -14.09
N THR A 294 10.13 -16.84 -12.77
CA THR A 294 9.40 -17.82 -11.96
C THR A 294 8.22 -17.23 -11.20
N ASN A 295 8.13 -15.89 -11.11
CA ASN A 295 7.21 -15.17 -10.23
C ASN A 295 7.34 -15.60 -8.76
N GLU A 296 8.56 -15.84 -8.29
CA GLU A 296 8.84 -16.25 -6.91
C GLU A 296 9.65 -15.21 -6.14
N ILE A 297 9.42 -15.15 -4.82
CA ILE A 297 10.23 -14.34 -3.91
C ILE A 297 11.57 -15.04 -3.68
N VAL A 298 12.66 -14.48 -4.22
CA VAL A 298 14.00 -15.09 -4.13
C VAL A 298 14.73 -14.74 -2.84
N TRP A 299 14.50 -13.54 -2.30
CA TRP A 299 15.00 -13.15 -0.99
C TRP A 299 14.12 -12.09 -0.36
N LYS A 300 14.08 -12.04 0.97
CA LYS A 300 13.31 -11.09 1.79
C LYS A 300 14.09 -10.71 3.05
N LYS A 301 14.30 -9.41 3.30
CA LYS A 301 15.08 -8.89 4.43
C LYS A 301 14.34 -7.79 5.18
N ARG A 302 14.53 -7.74 6.50
CA ARG A 302 14.04 -6.64 7.35
C ARG A 302 14.83 -5.36 7.05
N ILE A 303 14.14 -4.22 7.03
CA ILE A 303 14.74 -2.90 6.82
C ILE A 303 14.32 -1.91 7.91
N GLY A 304 15.18 -0.95 8.19
CA GLY A 304 14.89 0.12 9.15
C GLY A 304 15.17 -0.28 10.59
N THR A 305 15.45 0.74 11.38
CA THR A 305 15.86 0.69 12.79
C THR A 305 14.87 1.47 13.65
N PRO A 306 14.74 1.17 14.95
CA PRO A 306 13.86 1.95 15.84
C PRO A 306 14.35 3.37 16.15
N ARG A 307 15.45 3.83 15.54
CA ARG A 307 16.21 5.00 15.98
C ARG A 307 15.36 6.25 16.21
N ASP A 308 14.38 6.50 15.34
CA ASP A 308 13.55 7.71 15.36
C ASP A 308 12.08 7.44 15.70
N SER A 309 11.74 6.22 16.11
CA SER A 309 10.36 5.82 16.45
C SER A 309 10.21 5.36 17.90
N MET A 310 11.28 5.44 18.71
CA MET A 310 11.23 5.00 20.10
C MET A 310 10.59 6.10 20.97
N PRO A 311 9.62 5.76 21.83
CA PRO A 311 8.94 6.75 22.68
C PRO A 311 9.82 7.33 23.78
N PHE A 312 10.98 6.72 24.05
CA PHE A 312 11.93 7.16 25.06
C PHE A 312 13.35 7.23 24.46
N PRO A 313 14.18 8.21 24.88
CA PRO A 313 15.56 8.27 24.45
C PRO A 313 16.33 7.04 24.96
N MET A 314 16.78 6.19 24.04
CA MET A 314 17.63 5.06 24.38
C MET A 314 19.08 5.54 24.54
N PRO A 315 19.79 5.13 25.60
CA PRO A 315 21.18 5.54 25.83
C PRO A 315 22.15 5.03 24.76
N VAL A 316 21.75 4.05 23.95
CA VAL A 316 22.55 3.51 22.84
C VAL A 316 21.67 3.38 21.59
N PRO A 317 22.14 3.82 20.40
CA PRO A 317 21.44 3.58 19.14
C PRO A 317 21.32 2.07 18.90
N VAL A 318 20.10 1.59 18.62
CA VAL A 318 19.83 0.17 18.33
C VAL A 318 20.26 -0.12 16.89
N PRO A 319 21.36 -0.87 16.64
CA PRO A 319 21.97 -0.92 15.32
C PRO A 319 21.41 -2.04 14.42
N PHE A 320 20.43 -2.81 14.89
CA PHE A 320 19.86 -3.92 14.13
C PHE A 320 18.60 -3.51 13.35
N ASN A 321 18.39 -4.15 12.22
CA ASN A 321 17.18 -3.96 11.42
C ASN A 321 15.99 -4.66 12.10
N MET A 322 15.06 -3.87 12.65
CA MET A 322 13.85 -4.40 13.27
C MET A 322 12.75 -4.69 12.23
N GLY A 323 12.80 -4.06 11.06
CA GLY A 323 11.74 -4.14 10.06
C GLY A 323 10.67 -3.09 10.36
N MET A 324 11.04 -1.82 10.26
CA MET A 324 10.15 -0.69 10.56
C MET A 324 9.07 -0.52 9.49
N PRO A 325 7.89 0.00 9.85
CA PRO A 325 6.91 0.48 8.87
C PRO A 325 7.57 1.45 7.86
N MET A 326 7.08 1.46 6.63
CA MET A 326 7.68 2.27 5.57
C MET A 326 6.68 2.71 4.50
N LEU A 327 6.89 3.89 3.93
CA LEU A 327 6.08 4.42 2.84
C LEU A 327 6.98 5.01 1.76
N GLY A 328 6.61 4.89 0.49
CA GLY A 328 7.46 5.23 -0.65
C GLY A 328 8.11 4.01 -1.29
N GLY A 329 8.72 4.21 -2.46
CA GLY A 329 9.16 3.12 -3.34
C GLY A 329 10.67 2.94 -3.43
N PRO A 330 11.13 1.77 -3.91
CA PRO A 330 12.50 1.58 -4.34
C PRO A 330 12.71 2.11 -5.76
N ILE A 331 13.97 2.40 -6.10
CA ILE A 331 14.43 2.45 -7.50
C ILE A 331 15.60 1.49 -7.69
N SER A 332 15.64 0.83 -8.85
CA SER A 332 16.73 -0.05 -9.27
C SER A 332 17.58 0.63 -10.34
N THR A 333 18.87 0.29 -10.39
CA THR A 333 19.80 0.80 -11.40
C THR A 333 20.53 -0.33 -12.10
N ALA A 334 21.00 -0.09 -13.33
CA ALA A 334 21.76 -1.08 -14.11
C ALA A 334 23.04 -1.57 -13.39
N GLY A 335 23.56 -0.80 -12.44
CA GLY A 335 24.70 -1.16 -11.58
C GLY A 335 24.44 -2.24 -10.53
N ASN A 336 23.28 -2.92 -10.56
CA ASN A 336 22.86 -3.92 -9.58
C ASN A 336 22.68 -3.35 -8.15
N VAL A 337 22.34 -2.06 -8.07
CA VAL A 337 22.09 -1.33 -6.83
C VAL A 337 20.66 -0.80 -6.83
N LEU A 338 19.95 -1.04 -5.73
CA LEU A 338 18.66 -0.42 -5.45
C LEU A 338 18.79 0.66 -4.37
N PHE A 339 17.99 1.73 -4.49
CA PHE A 339 17.89 2.80 -3.49
C PHE A 339 16.48 2.88 -2.90
N ILE A 340 16.39 3.09 -1.59
CA ILE A 340 15.11 3.23 -0.89
C ILE A 340 15.26 4.10 0.37
N ALA A 341 14.30 5.01 0.61
CA ALA A 341 14.28 5.91 1.77
C ALA A 341 13.08 5.73 2.71
N ALA A 342 12.20 4.78 2.39
CA ALA A 342 10.83 4.70 2.85
C ALA A 342 10.62 4.53 4.38
N THR A 343 11.61 3.98 5.09
CA THR A 343 11.43 3.57 6.49
C THR A 343 11.35 4.76 7.44
N ALA A 344 10.64 4.55 8.57
CA ALA A 344 10.45 5.54 9.63
C ALA A 344 11.71 5.88 10.47
N ASP A 345 12.90 5.83 9.87
CA ASP A 345 14.17 6.15 10.51
C ASP A 345 15.07 7.09 9.68
N ASN A 346 14.47 7.73 8.68
CA ASN A 346 15.02 8.89 7.98
C ASN A 346 16.42 8.62 7.37
N TYR A 347 16.59 7.49 6.68
CA TYR A 347 17.78 7.22 5.88
C TYR A 347 17.40 6.95 4.43
N LEU A 348 18.23 7.43 3.50
CA LEU A 348 18.34 6.83 2.18
C LEU A 348 19.32 5.66 2.26
N ARG A 349 18.98 4.52 1.67
CA ARG A 349 19.81 3.32 1.69
C ARG A 349 20.04 2.78 0.30
N ALA A 350 21.21 2.20 0.09
CA ALA A 350 21.57 1.45 -1.09
C ALA A 350 21.75 -0.03 -0.75
N TYR A 351 21.19 -0.94 -1.55
CA TYR A 351 21.35 -2.38 -1.39
C TYR A 351 21.76 -3.04 -2.70
N ASN A 352 22.50 -4.14 -2.59
CA ASN A 352 22.75 -5.06 -3.70
C ASN A 352 21.44 -5.79 -4.05
N MET A 353 21.03 -5.72 -5.31
CA MET A 353 19.75 -6.30 -5.76
C MET A 353 19.75 -7.82 -5.80
N SER A 354 20.90 -8.46 -5.98
CA SER A 354 20.99 -9.91 -6.10
C SER A 354 20.82 -10.62 -4.76
N ASN A 355 21.29 -10.02 -3.67
CA ASN A 355 21.33 -10.66 -2.36
C ASN A 355 20.74 -9.83 -1.21
N GLY A 356 20.30 -8.59 -1.47
CA GLY A 356 19.75 -7.66 -0.48
C GLY A 356 20.77 -7.17 0.57
N GLU A 357 22.06 -7.27 0.32
CA GLU A 357 23.10 -6.74 1.22
C GLU A 357 23.10 -5.21 1.21
N LYS A 358 23.16 -4.58 2.38
CA LYS A 358 23.22 -3.12 2.49
C LYS A 358 24.61 -2.65 2.12
N LEU A 359 24.72 -1.88 1.03
CA LEU A 359 25.97 -1.33 0.53
C LEU A 359 26.30 0.01 1.17
N TRP A 360 25.27 0.85 1.38
CA TRP A 360 25.44 2.19 1.88
C TRP A 360 24.15 2.70 2.56
N GLN A 361 24.30 3.69 3.44
CA GLN A 361 23.18 4.49 3.93
C GLN A 361 23.64 5.92 4.26
N GLY A 362 22.76 6.90 4.03
CA GLY A 362 22.95 8.30 4.39
C GLY A 362 21.76 8.81 5.21
N ARG A 363 22.03 9.58 6.26
CA ARG A 363 20.98 10.17 7.10
C ARG A 363 20.32 11.32 6.34
N LEU A 364 18.99 11.37 6.36
CA LEU A 364 18.18 12.46 5.83
C LEU A 364 17.85 13.47 6.95
N PRO A 365 17.57 14.74 6.65
CA PRO A 365 17.19 15.74 7.67
C PRO A 365 15.77 15.54 8.23
N ALA A 366 14.91 14.84 7.49
CA ALA A 366 13.50 14.56 7.75
C ALA A 366 13.12 13.18 7.17
N GLY A 367 11.84 12.79 7.27
CA GLY A 367 11.36 11.50 6.75
C GLY A 367 11.41 11.39 5.24
N GLY A 368 11.93 10.27 4.73
CA GLY A 368 12.13 10.01 3.30
C GLY A 368 10.98 9.21 2.67
N GLN A 369 9.72 9.48 3.05
CA GLN A 369 8.53 8.75 2.58
C GLN A 369 8.15 9.04 1.10
N ALA A 370 9.16 9.18 0.24
CA ALA A 370 9.05 9.38 -1.19
C ALA A 370 9.86 8.31 -1.93
N THR A 371 9.52 8.07 -3.19
CA THR A 371 10.36 7.26 -4.08
C THR A 371 11.55 8.10 -4.53
N PRO A 372 12.81 7.66 -4.31
CA PRO A 372 13.97 8.36 -4.86
C PRO A 372 13.94 8.41 -6.38
N MET A 373 14.72 9.28 -6.99
CA MET A 373 14.97 9.28 -8.44
C MET A 373 16.47 9.37 -8.72
N THR A 374 16.88 9.05 -9.94
CA THR A 374 18.25 9.24 -10.40
C THR A 374 18.26 9.94 -11.76
N TYR A 375 19.29 10.77 -11.99
CA TYR A 375 19.52 11.43 -13.26
C TYR A 375 21.03 11.69 -13.43
N GLU A 376 21.43 12.04 -14.65
CA GLU A 376 22.81 12.42 -14.97
C GLU A 376 22.87 13.88 -15.43
N VAL A 377 23.86 14.62 -14.97
CA VAL A 377 24.24 15.93 -15.50
C VAL A 377 25.75 15.97 -15.67
N ASN A 378 26.23 16.41 -16.83
CA ASN A 378 27.65 16.55 -17.16
C ASN A 378 28.50 15.29 -16.90
N GLY A 379 27.98 14.10 -17.24
CA GLY A 379 28.69 12.83 -17.04
C GLY A 379 28.70 12.32 -15.59
N LYS A 380 27.98 12.99 -14.68
CA LYS A 380 27.89 12.60 -13.27
C LYS A 380 26.46 12.21 -12.90
N GLN A 381 26.31 10.99 -12.38
CA GLN A 381 25.02 10.48 -11.90
C GLN A 381 24.72 10.95 -10.48
N TYR A 382 23.47 11.35 -10.26
CA TYR A 382 22.94 11.77 -8.98
C TYR A 382 21.77 10.88 -8.57
N VAL A 383 21.66 10.59 -7.28
CA VAL A 383 20.47 10.01 -6.65
C VAL A 383 19.86 11.07 -5.76
N VAL A 384 18.58 11.38 -5.96
CA VAL A 384 17.88 12.47 -5.26
C VAL A 384 16.62 11.96 -4.60
N VAL A 385 16.31 12.47 -3.42
CA VAL A 385 15.09 12.14 -2.68
C VAL A 385 14.51 13.37 -1.99
N SER A 386 13.18 13.45 -1.98
CA SER A 386 12.47 14.40 -1.14
C SER A 386 12.36 13.88 0.29
N ALA A 387 12.84 14.65 1.26
CA ALA A 387 12.76 14.36 2.67
C ALA A 387 11.74 15.32 3.32
N GLY A 388 10.46 14.96 3.19
CA GLY A 388 9.32 15.76 3.65
C GLY A 388 8.66 15.30 4.95
N GLY A 389 8.88 14.05 5.36
CA GLY A 389 8.12 13.42 6.44
C GLY A 389 6.71 12.98 6.02
N HIS A 390 6.00 12.33 6.94
CA HIS A 390 4.63 11.86 6.75
C HIS A 390 3.84 11.94 8.06
N GLY A 391 2.72 12.67 8.04
CA GLY A 391 1.93 12.99 9.23
C GLY A 391 1.41 11.75 9.97
N SER A 392 0.79 10.81 9.25
CA SER A 392 0.21 9.61 9.87
C SER A 392 1.23 8.60 10.38
N PHE A 393 2.49 8.71 9.94
CA PHE A 393 3.59 7.89 10.47
C PHE A 393 4.34 8.59 11.60
N GLY A 394 4.02 9.85 11.89
CA GLY A 394 4.70 10.65 12.89
C GLY A 394 6.19 10.85 12.59
N THR A 395 6.61 10.73 11.33
CA THR A 395 8.02 10.98 10.98
C THR A 395 8.30 12.48 11.00
N LYS A 396 9.57 12.83 11.22
CA LYS A 396 9.98 14.23 11.26
C LYS A 396 9.63 14.92 9.94
N MET A 397 8.81 15.96 10.02
CA MET A 397 8.45 16.81 8.88
C MET A 397 9.62 17.67 8.43
N GLY A 398 9.67 17.96 7.14
CA GLY A 398 10.66 18.84 6.50
C GLY A 398 10.25 19.22 5.08
N ASP A 399 11.11 19.94 4.39
CA ASP A 399 10.91 20.45 3.03
C ASP A 399 12.20 20.33 2.20
N TYR A 400 12.99 19.30 2.46
CA TYR A 400 14.32 19.15 1.90
C TYR A 400 14.33 18.30 0.62
N ILE A 401 15.14 18.72 -0.36
CA ILE A 401 15.58 17.87 -1.46
C ILE A 401 17.05 17.53 -1.23
N VAL A 402 17.38 16.24 -1.14
CA VAL A 402 18.75 15.79 -0.86
C VAL A 402 19.28 15.02 -2.05
N ALA A 403 20.43 15.44 -2.57
CA ALA A 403 21.13 14.79 -3.68
C ALA A 403 22.44 14.15 -3.22
N TYR A 404 22.71 12.94 -3.72
CA TYR A 404 23.92 12.17 -3.48
C TYR A 404 24.58 11.85 -4.82
N ALA A 405 25.91 11.90 -4.85
CA ALA A 405 26.71 11.45 -5.98
C ALA A 405 28.05 10.92 -5.45
N LEU A 406 28.74 10.13 -6.26
CA LEU A 406 30.12 9.73 -5.96
C LEU A 406 31.05 10.97 -5.97
N PRO A 407 32.18 10.93 -5.23
CA PRO A 407 33.25 11.91 -5.37
C PRO A 407 33.73 12.06 -6.83
N ASP A 408 34.24 13.23 -7.22
CA ASP A 408 34.68 13.49 -8.61
C ASP A 408 35.87 12.62 -9.04
N ASP A 409 36.60 12.06 -8.09
CA ASP A 409 37.75 11.19 -8.28
C ASP A 409 37.41 9.68 -8.28
N ALA A 410 36.15 9.31 -8.01
CA ALA A 410 35.70 7.93 -8.12
C ALA A 410 35.50 7.55 -9.60
N LYS A 411 36.40 6.71 -10.13
CA LYS A 411 36.31 6.14 -11.49
C LYS A 411 35.59 4.81 -11.52
#